data_AF-A0A3D2GQ15-F1
#
_entry.id   AF-A0A3D2GQ15-F1
#
_cell.length_a   1.000
_cell.length_b   1.000
_cell.length_c   1.000
_cell.angle_alpha   90.00
_cell.angle_beta   90.00
_cell.angle_gamma   90.00
#
_symmetry.space_group_name_H-M   'P 1'
#
loop_
_entity.id
_entity.type
_entity.pdbx_description
1 polymer ?
#
loop_
_entity_poly.entity_id
_entity_poly.type
_entity_poly.pdbx_seq_one_letter_code
_entity_poly.pdbx_strand_id
1 'polypeptide(L)'
;MENRSNDLLVGSFVLIFVIAALGFVAWLTGRDVGGEAQTYEIYLRRAVTGLQTGSPVRYLGVPVGTVTDIRIDPETMNRVRVRIEVPQDTPIRTDSEARLEQQGLTGGVFVQISPGSDDAGLLYQVSNEDIPEIRSAPSQFGELLEAAPRLLENLINLSERATEVFSDDNIQALGSSMDELQKLSAELTKASARLVPLLDNADKTLTTYDQLGKNVDSRMTAFLDQTSGTVKTIEKATVDVYAEMTKTSQSIYQTSEAAQKMVNTANKIVDANSGAIGDFTSSGLYELTYLFQELRGLISNLNLLAERLERGPTEFLFGGTANGVQVEE
;
A
#
# COMPACT_ATOMS: atom_id res chain seq x y z
N MET A 1 52.43 24.10 68.12
CA MET A 1 52.14 25.11 67.07
C MET A 1 51.81 24.29 65.82
N GLU A 2 50.58 23.76 65.75
CA GLU A 2 49.35 24.39 65.23
C GLU A 2 49.28 24.29 63.70
N ASN A 3 48.59 23.24 63.23
CA ASN A 3 48.35 22.97 61.81
C ASN A 3 46.83 22.90 61.54
N ARG A 4 46.09 23.93 61.99
CA ARG A 4 44.62 24.06 61.82
C ARG A 4 44.23 25.12 60.78
N SER A 5 45.17 25.61 59.98
CA SER A 5 44.93 26.72 59.06
C SER A 5 44.51 26.30 57.64
N ASN A 6 44.53 25.00 57.31
CA ASN A 6 44.21 24.54 55.95
C ASN A 6 42.75 24.11 55.76
N ASP A 7 42.04 23.78 56.84
CA ASP A 7 40.65 23.28 56.77
C ASP A 7 39.68 24.37 56.29
N LEU A 8 39.92 25.64 56.66
CA LEU A 8 39.16 26.79 56.16
C LEU A 8 39.39 27.04 54.67
N LEU A 9 40.62 26.81 54.20
CA LEU A 9 40.99 27.02 52.80
C LEU A 9 40.34 25.95 51.92
N VAL A 10 40.39 24.68 52.35
CA VAL A 10 39.71 23.56 51.69
C VAL A 10 38.19 23.76 51.69
N GLY A 11 37.60 24.16 52.83
CA GLY A 11 36.16 24.44 52.92
C GLY A 11 35.69 25.54 51.95
N SER A 12 36.47 26.63 51.82
CA SER A 12 36.15 27.72 50.89
C SER A 12 36.23 27.29 49.42
N PHE A 13 37.21 26.45 49.07
CA PHE A 13 37.36 25.92 47.71
C PHE A 13 36.18 25.03 47.32
N VAL A 14 35.75 24.13 48.22
CA VAL A 14 34.58 23.27 48.00
C VAL A 14 33.31 24.12 47.84
N LEU A 15 33.14 25.17 48.65
CA LEU A 15 31.98 26.06 48.55
C LEU A 15 31.93 26.79 47.20
N ILE A 16 33.06 27.33 46.73
CA ILE A 16 33.16 27.98 45.42
C ILE A 16 32.87 26.98 44.30
N PHE A 17 33.39 25.75 44.40
CA PHE A 17 33.15 24.71 43.43
C PHE A 17 31.67 24.32 43.34
N VAL A 18 30.98 24.21 44.48
CA VAL A 18 29.53 23.94 44.52
C VAL A 18 28.74 25.08 43.89
N ILE A 19 29.09 26.34 44.20
CA ILE A 19 28.43 27.51 43.60
C ILE A 19 28.67 27.55 42.09
N ALA A 20 29.89 27.28 41.63
CA ALA A 20 30.23 27.21 40.21
C ALA A 20 29.50 26.06 39.50
N ALA A 21 29.38 24.89 40.14
CA ALA A 21 28.64 23.75 39.61
C ALA A 21 27.14 24.06 39.50
N LEU A 22 26.54 24.67 40.52
CA LEU A 22 25.14 25.12 40.49
C LEU A 22 24.92 26.19 39.42
N GLY A 23 25.83 27.15 39.30
CA GLY A 23 25.81 28.17 38.24
C GLY A 23 25.94 27.56 36.85
N PHE A 24 26.80 26.56 36.68
CA PHE A 24 26.97 25.84 35.42
C PHE A 24 25.71 25.04 35.04
N VAL A 25 25.09 24.34 35.99
CA VAL A 25 23.82 23.63 35.77
C VAL A 25 22.69 24.61 35.43
N ALA A 26 22.55 25.71 36.17
CA ALA A 26 21.54 26.73 35.88
C ALA A 26 21.74 27.36 34.49
N TRP A 27 22.99 27.64 34.12
CA TRP A 27 23.35 28.15 32.78
C TRP A 27 23.10 27.14 31.67
N LEU A 28 23.30 25.84 31.93
CA LEU A 28 23.02 24.77 30.97
C LEU A 28 21.50 24.61 30.75
N THR A 29 20.71 24.79 31.81
CA THR A 29 19.25 24.62 31.78
C THR A 29 18.54 25.85 31.18
N GLY A 30 19.12 27.05 31.32
CA GLY A 30 18.58 28.30 30.79
C GLY A 30 18.98 28.63 29.35
N ARG A 31 19.69 27.73 28.65
CA ARG A 31 19.92 27.85 27.21
C ARG A 31 18.77 27.17 26.47
N ASP A 32 17.75 27.93 26.12
CA ASP A 32 16.90 27.58 24.98
C ASP A 32 17.79 27.66 23.72
N VAL A 33 18.17 26.50 23.18
CA VAL A 33 19.07 26.38 22.01
C VAL A 33 18.29 26.50 20.68
N GLY A 34 17.01 26.87 20.71
CA GLY A 34 16.18 27.12 19.53
C GLY A 34 15.61 28.53 19.56
N GLY A 35 15.36 29.12 18.38
CA GLY A 35 14.59 30.37 18.28
C GLY A 35 13.16 30.22 18.83
N GLU A 36 12.31 31.24 18.66
CA GLU A 36 10.91 31.18 19.09
C GLU A 36 10.26 29.87 18.63
N ALA A 37 9.86 29.04 19.60
CA ALA A 37 9.28 27.73 19.35
C ALA A 37 7.77 27.87 19.25
N GLN A 38 7.21 27.28 18.19
CA GLN A 38 5.78 27.23 17.94
C GLN A 38 5.23 25.86 18.34
N THR A 39 4.18 25.88 19.13
CA THR A 39 3.45 24.67 19.53
C THR A 39 2.33 24.38 18.54
N TYR A 40 2.14 23.09 18.20
CA TYR A 40 1.02 22.61 17.40
C TYR A 40 0.37 21.38 18.04
N GLU A 41 -0.90 21.16 17.72
CA GLU A 41 -1.64 19.97 18.13
C GLU A 41 -1.98 19.07 16.94
N ILE A 42 -1.92 17.77 17.16
CA ILE A 42 -2.28 16.74 16.18
C ILE A 42 -3.26 15.78 16.85
N TYR A 43 -4.41 15.58 16.23
CA TYR A 43 -5.42 14.65 16.72
C TYR A 43 -5.41 13.36 15.91
N LEU A 44 -5.04 12.26 16.56
CA LEU A 44 -4.93 10.93 15.94
C LEU A 44 -6.08 10.03 16.41
N ARG A 45 -6.84 9.47 15.47
CA ARG A 45 -7.91 8.50 15.76
C ARG A 45 -7.42 7.05 15.83
N ARG A 46 -6.17 6.81 15.43
CA ARG A 46 -5.53 5.49 15.42
C ARG A 46 -4.62 5.33 16.63
N ALA A 47 -4.22 4.09 16.92
CA ALA A 47 -3.29 3.79 17.98
C ALA A 47 -1.96 4.54 17.76
N VAL A 48 -1.47 5.22 18.80
CA VAL A 48 -0.18 5.93 18.82
C VAL A 48 0.95 5.05 19.36
N THR A 49 0.84 3.73 19.17
CA THR A 49 1.76 2.73 19.73
C THR A 49 3.21 3.05 19.36
N GLY A 50 4.09 3.17 20.36
CA GLY A 50 5.51 3.46 20.17
C GLY A 50 5.85 4.96 20.13
N LEU A 51 4.86 5.86 20.08
CA LEU A 51 5.06 7.29 20.24
C LEU A 51 5.22 7.64 21.74
N GLN A 52 6.23 8.44 22.07
CA GLN A 52 6.52 8.85 23.44
C GLN A 52 6.83 10.35 23.50
N THR A 53 6.72 10.95 24.69
CA THR A 53 7.24 12.31 24.91
C THR A 53 8.75 12.31 24.63
N GLY A 54 9.21 13.28 23.84
CA GLY A 54 10.57 13.33 23.31
C GLY A 54 10.77 12.63 21.98
N SER A 55 9.75 11.93 21.43
CA SER A 55 9.80 11.40 20.07
C SER A 55 10.12 12.54 19.07
N PRO A 56 10.97 12.28 18.07
CA PRO A 56 11.35 13.34 17.13
C PRO A 56 10.18 13.71 16.23
N VAL A 57 10.12 14.98 15.88
CA VAL A 57 9.24 15.54 14.85
C VAL A 57 10.12 15.90 13.67
N ARG A 58 9.74 15.43 12.49
CA ARG A 58 10.48 15.60 11.25
C ARG A 58 9.65 16.34 10.23
N TYR A 59 10.30 17.19 9.47
CA TYR A 59 9.75 17.86 8.30
C TYR A 59 10.59 17.45 7.10
N LEU A 60 9.96 16.85 6.08
CA LEU A 60 10.67 16.25 4.93
C LEU A 60 11.82 15.28 5.32
N GLY A 61 11.69 14.61 6.47
CA GLY A 61 12.70 13.68 6.98
C GLY A 61 13.82 14.33 7.79
N VAL A 62 13.86 15.66 7.88
CA VAL A 62 14.80 16.42 8.72
C VAL A 62 14.21 16.59 10.11
N PRO A 63 14.93 16.26 11.20
CA PRO A 63 14.46 16.52 12.56
C PRO A 63 14.35 18.02 12.79
N VAL A 64 13.13 18.48 13.09
CA VAL A 64 12.81 19.89 13.34
C VAL A 64 12.31 20.14 14.76
N GLY A 65 11.83 19.12 15.47
CA GLY A 65 11.27 19.33 16.80
C GLY A 65 11.03 18.05 17.58
N THR A 66 10.22 18.14 18.62
CA THR A 66 9.93 17.02 19.52
C THR A 66 8.47 17.00 19.95
N VAL A 67 8.00 15.80 20.32
CA VAL A 67 6.69 15.61 20.96
C VAL A 67 6.79 16.00 22.43
N THR A 68 5.94 16.90 22.90
CA THR A 68 5.99 17.45 24.27
C THR A 68 4.92 16.86 25.20
N ASP A 69 3.74 16.52 24.69
CA ASP A 69 2.65 15.92 25.49
C ASP A 69 1.81 14.95 24.63
N ILE A 70 1.39 13.84 25.22
CA ILE A 70 0.49 12.85 24.60
C ILE A 70 -0.62 12.55 25.58
N ARG A 71 -1.86 12.85 25.22
CA ARG A 71 -3.04 12.60 26.06
C ARG A 71 -4.21 12.12 25.24
N ILE A 72 -5.09 11.35 25.87
CA ILE A 72 -6.41 11.08 25.31
C ILE A 72 -7.18 12.40 25.32
N ASP A 73 -7.81 12.74 24.20
CA ASP A 73 -8.61 13.95 24.11
C ASP A 73 -9.81 13.87 25.09
N PRO A 74 -9.91 14.76 26.09
CA PRO A 74 -10.98 14.71 27.08
C PRO A 74 -12.36 14.98 26.49
N GLU A 75 -12.45 15.63 25.32
CA GLU A 75 -13.75 16.00 24.72
C GLU A 75 -14.43 14.83 24.02
N THR A 76 -13.71 14.11 23.17
CA THR A 76 -14.30 13.03 22.37
C THR A 76 -13.95 11.63 22.89
N MET A 77 -12.93 11.49 23.74
CA MET A 77 -12.44 10.23 24.33
C MET A 77 -12.13 9.11 23.32
N ASN A 78 -12.11 9.41 22.02
CA ASN A 78 -11.92 8.47 20.91
C ASN A 78 -10.75 8.85 20.00
N ARG A 79 -9.96 9.84 20.40
CA ARG A 79 -8.75 10.29 19.71
C ARG A 79 -7.68 10.68 20.73
N VAL A 80 -6.44 10.61 20.29
CA VAL A 80 -5.26 11.02 21.07
C VAL A 80 -4.82 12.39 20.57
N ARG A 81 -4.70 13.34 21.50
CA ARG A 81 -4.08 14.63 21.26
C ARG A 81 -2.58 14.50 21.50
N VAL A 82 -1.81 14.82 20.47
CA VAL A 82 -0.35 14.89 20.51
C VAL A 82 0.05 16.34 20.34
N ARG A 83 0.81 16.87 21.28
CA ARG A 83 1.38 18.20 21.22
C ARG A 83 2.83 18.13 20.78
N ILE A 84 3.19 18.96 19.82
CA ILE A 84 4.54 19.05 19.29
C ILE A 84 5.06 20.47 19.42
N GLU A 85 6.38 20.59 19.51
CA GLU A 85 7.09 21.86 19.53
C GLU A 85 8.12 21.86 18.40
N VAL A 86 8.04 22.86 17.54
CA VAL A 86 8.91 23.05 16.37
C VAL A 86 9.32 24.52 16.29
N PRO A 87 10.51 24.88 15.79
CA PRO A 87 10.90 26.25 15.63
C PRO A 87 10.02 26.96 14.59
N GLN A 88 9.73 28.25 14.83
CA GLN A 88 8.81 29.04 14.01
C GLN A 88 9.25 29.25 12.56
N ASP A 89 10.54 29.02 12.26
CA ASP A 89 11.08 29.04 10.90
C ASP A 89 10.67 27.81 10.06
N THR A 90 10.11 26.77 10.68
CA THR A 90 9.62 25.58 10.00
C THR A 90 8.32 25.92 9.25
N PRO A 91 8.30 25.82 7.90
CA PRO A 91 7.16 26.28 7.10
C PRO A 91 6.01 25.27 7.11
N ILE A 92 5.32 25.15 8.24
CA ILE A 92 4.10 24.34 8.37
C ILE A 92 2.93 25.15 7.80
N ARG A 93 2.26 24.59 6.80
CA ARG A 93 1.18 25.24 6.05
C ARG A 93 -0.20 24.72 6.47
N THR A 94 -1.25 25.42 6.07
CA THR A 94 -2.64 25.04 6.42
C THR A 94 -3.08 23.68 5.90
N ASP A 95 -2.43 23.18 4.85
CA ASP A 95 -2.66 21.86 4.25
C ASP A 95 -1.51 20.87 4.54
N SER A 96 -0.58 21.22 5.43
CA SER A 96 0.39 20.27 5.96
C SER A 96 -0.34 19.13 6.70
N GLU A 97 0.17 17.92 6.52
CA GLU A 97 -0.33 16.71 7.17
C GLU A 97 0.73 16.12 8.08
N ALA A 98 0.32 15.69 9.27
CA ALA A 98 1.15 14.94 10.21
C ALA A 98 0.84 13.44 10.11
N ARG A 99 1.88 12.63 9.94
CA ARG A 99 1.81 11.16 9.87
C ARG A 99 2.70 10.56 10.95
N LEU A 100 2.26 9.46 11.55
CA LEU A 100 3.12 8.68 12.45
C LEU A 100 3.89 7.65 11.64
N GLU A 101 5.22 7.76 11.62
CA GLU A 101 6.07 6.87 10.84
C GLU A 101 7.00 6.06 11.74
N GLN A 102 7.36 4.86 11.29
CA GLN A 102 8.29 3.99 11.99
C GLN A 102 9.72 4.22 11.49
N GLN A 103 10.64 4.35 12.44
CA GLN A 103 12.07 4.42 12.22
C GLN A 103 12.66 3.01 12.22
N GLY A 104 12.96 2.52 11.03
CA GLY A 104 13.62 1.22 10.83
C GLY A 104 12.77 0.04 11.30
N LEU A 105 13.40 -1.13 11.41
CA LEU A 105 12.74 -2.38 11.79
C LEU A 105 12.60 -2.55 13.32
N THR A 106 13.35 -1.77 14.10
CA THR A 106 13.40 -1.88 15.57
C THR A 106 12.31 -1.08 16.28
N GLY A 107 11.42 -0.39 15.55
CA GLY A 107 10.15 0.10 16.06
C GLY A 107 10.13 1.47 16.74
N GLY A 108 11.14 2.32 16.53
CA GLY A 108 11.04 3.73 16.98
C GLY A 108 9.94 4.46 16.20
N VAL A 109 9.16 5.34 16.83
CA VAL A 109 8.09 6.10 16.13
C VAL A 109 8.39 7.59 16.18
N PHE A 110 8.14 8.27 15.07
CA PHE A 110 8.31 9.71 14.92
C PHE A 110 7.12 10.34 14.21
N VAL A 111 6.94 11.65 14.41
CA VAL A 111 5.94 12.43 13.67
C VAL A 111 6.60 12.98 12.42
N GLN A 112 6.05 12.69 11.25
CA GLN A 112 6.47 13.24 9.96
C GLN A 112 5.45 14.27 9.50
N ILE A 113 5.89 15.49 9.23
CA ILE A 113 5.07 16.59 8.72
C ILE A 113 5.36 16.76 7.23
N SER A 114 4.30 16.86 6.44
CA SER A 114 4.37 17.17 5.01
C SER A 114 4.44 18.68 4.78
N PRO A 115 5.08 19.12 3.67
CA PRO A 115 5.27 20.54 3.40
C PRO A 115 4.00 21.31 3.05
N GLY A 116 2.91 20.61 2.72
CA GLY A 116 1.73 21.22 2.12
C GLY A 116 2.02 21.77 0.72
N SER A 117 1.11 22.58 0.21
CA SER A 117 1.19 23.21 -1.12
C SER A 117 1.77 24.62 -1.03
N ASP A 118 2.53 25.06 -2.04
CA ASP A 118 3.25 26.33 -1.97
C ASP A 118 2.35 27.57 -1.86
N ASP A 119 1.10 27.46 -2.35
CA ASP A 119 0.05 28.47 -2.30
C ASP A 119 -0.69 28.56 -0.95
N ALA A 120 -0.54 27.56 -0.08
CA ALA A 120 -1.14 27.55 1.24
C ALA A 120 -0.38 28.46 2.22
N GLY A 121 -1.12 29.24 3.01
CA GLY A 121 -0.54 30.12 4.04
C GLY A 121 0.11 29.33 5.19
N LEU A 122 0.99 29.99 5.94
CA LEU A 122 1.58 29.41 7.14
C LEU A 122 0.52 29.23 8.23
N LEU A 123 0.45 28.02 8.80
CA LEU A 123 -0.64 27.62 9.70
C LEU A 123 -0.75 28.52 10.94
N TYR A 124 0.39 28.87 11.55
CA TYR A 124 0.41 29.75 12.73
C TYR A 124 -0.02 31.20 12.45
N GLN A 125 0.02 31.64 11.19
CA GLN A 125 -0.39 33.00 10.81
C GLN A 125 -1.88 33.09 10.47
N VAL A 126 -2.45 31.99 10.00
CA VAL A 126 -3.83 31.94 9.50
C VAL A 126 -4.81 31.40 10.55
N SER A 127 -4.31 30.58 11.49
CA SER A 127 -5.15 30.03 12.56
C SER A 127 -5.54 31.11 13.58
N ASN A 128 -6.80 31.07 14.01
CA ASN A 128 -7.32 31.91 15.11
C ASN A 128 -7.27 31.18 16.47
N GLU A 129 -6.71 29.97 16.50
CA GLU A 129 -6.58 29.16 17.71
C GLU A 129 -5.29 29.50 18.45
N ASP A 130 -5.33 29.46 19.79
CA ASP A 130 -4.14 29.65 20.62
C ASP A 130 -3.05 28.61 20.32
N ILE A 131 -3.46 27.40 19.91
CA ILE A 131 -2.58 26.32 19.45
C ILE A 131 -3.15 25.75 18.15
N PRO A 132 -2.51 25.96 16.99
CA PRO A 132 -3.05 25.49 15.71
C PRO A 132 -3.04 23.95 15.57
N GLU A 133 -4.11 23.39 15.02
CA GLU A 133 -4.20 21.96 14.67
C GLU A 133 -3.57 21.64 13.31
N ILE A 134 -2.72 20.61 13.26
CA ILE A 134 -2.22 19.98 12.02
C ILE A 134 -3.05 18.73 11.73
N ARG A 135 -3.49 18.59 10.47
CA ARG A 135 -4.31 17.45 10.03
C ARG A 135 -3.52 16.15 10.10
N SER A 136 -4.09 15.11 10.72
CA SER A 136 -3.46 13.79 10.73
C SER A 136 -3.74 13.02 9.43
N ALA A 137 -2.75 12.31 8.90
CA ALA A 137 -2.90 11.37 7.79
C ALA A 137 -2.40 9.96 8.15
N PRO A 138 -2.84 8.91 7.43
CA PRO A 138 -2.37 7.55 7.65
C PRO A 138 -0.85 7.43 7.43
N SER A 139 -0.23 6.48 8.13
CA SER A 139 1.17 6.14 7.90
C SER A 139 1.33 5.38 6.58
N GLN A 140 2.48 5.51 5.91
CA GLN A 140 2.72 4.81 4.64
C GLN A 140 2.62 3.29 4.79
N PHE A 141 3.12 2.74 5.90
CA PHE A 141 2.99 1.32 6.21
C PHE A 141 1.53 0.92 6.47
N GLY A 142 0.77 1.78 7.14
CA GLY A 142 -0.65 1.58 7.39
C GLY A 142 -1.46 1.57 6.09
N GLU A 143 -1.17 2.49 5.15
CA GLU A 143 -1.80 2.52 3.82
C GLU A 143 -1.53 1.22 3.05
N LEU A 144 -0.30 0.71 3.08
CA LEU A 144 0.04 -0.57 2.44
C LEU A 144 -0.73 -1.74 3.04
N LEU A 145 -0.84 -1.79 4.37
CA LEU A 145 -1.56 -2.85 5.07
C LEU A 145 -3.07 -2.80 4.81
N GLU A 146 -3.65 -1.59 4.70
CA GLU A 146 -5.06 -1.40 4.31
C GLU A 146 -5.30 -1.72 2.82
N ALA A 147 -4.30 -1.48 1.96
CA ALA A 147 -4.38 -1.78 0.52
C ALA A 147 -4.21 -3.27 0.21
N ALA A 148 -3.43 -4.02 0.98
CA ALA A 148 -3.13 -5.43 0.70
C ALA A 148 -4.37 -6.34 0.57
N PRO A 149 -5.37 -6.30 1.47
CA PRO A 149 -6.59 -7.09 1.31
C PRO A 149 -7.35 -6.77 0.03
N ARG A 150 -7.43 -5.49 -0.33
CA ARG A 150 -8.11 -5.03 -1.56
C ARG A 150 -7.40 -5.55 -2.81
N LEU A 151 -6.07 -5.57 -2.79
CA LEU A 151 -5.28 -6.12 -3.89
C LEU A 151 -5.52 -7.63 -4.04
N LEU A 152 -5.56 -8.37 -2.93
CA LEU A 152 -5.86 -9.80 -2.95
C LEU A 152 -7.27 -10.10 -3.50
N GLU A 153 -8.26 -9.34 -3.06
CA GLU A 153 -9.64 -9.44 -3.56
C GLU A 153 -9.70 -9.16 -5.06
N ASN A 154 -9.05 -8.10 -5.54
CA ASN A 154 -8.98 -7.77 -6.96
C ASN A 154 -8.29 -8.87 -7.77
N LEU A 155 -7.23 -9.49 -7.24
CA LEU A 155 -6.53 -10.60 -7.90
C LEU A 155 -7.39 -11.86 -7.97
N ILE A 156 -8.13 -12.19 -6.92
CA ILE A 156 -9.08 -13.32 -6.91
C ILE A 156 -10.15 -13.09 -7.99
N ASN A 157 -10.78 -11.92 -7.99
CA ASN A 157 -11.80 -11.56 -8.97
C ASN A 157 -11.26 -11.57 -10.41
N LEU A 158 -10.01 -11.11 -10.63
CA LEU A 158 -9.38 -11.14 -11.94
C LEU A 158 -9.08 -12.58 -12.38
N SER A 159 -8.63 -13.43 -11.45
CA SER A 159 -8.36 -14.84 -11.71
C SER A 159 -9.64 -15.58 -12.14
N GLU A 160 -10.74 -15.39 -11.41
CA GLU A 160 -12.02 -16.02 -11.73
C GLU A 160 -12.53 -15.61 -13.12
N ARG A 161 -12.49 -14.30 -13.44
CA ARG A 161 -12.90 -13.79 -14.75
C ARG A 161 -11.99 -14.27 -15.89
N ALA A 162 -10.69 -14.38 -15.64
CA ALA A 162 -9.76 -14.93 -16.62
C ALA A 162 -10.08 -16.41 -16.90
N THR A 163 -10.29 -17.21 -15.85
CA THR A 163 -10.68 -18.62 -15.99
C THR A 163 -12.01 -18.79 -16.73
N GLU A 164 -12.98 -17.90 -16.51
CA GLU A 164 -14.27 -17.93 -17.22
C GLU A 164 -14.10 -17.66 -18.73
N VAL A 165 -13.28 -16.66 -19.10
CA VAL A 165 -12.99 -16.35 -20.51
C VAL A 165 -12.25 -17.49 -21.21
N PHE A 166 -11.31 -18.14 -20.53
CA PHE A 166 -10.53 -19.26 -21.06
C PHE A 166 -11.13 -20.64 -20.76
N SER A 167 -12.41 -20.70 -20.40
CA SER A 167 -13.09 -21.97 -20.18
C SER A 167 -13.19 -22.79 -21.46
N ASP A 168 -13.19 -24.12 -21.32
CA ASP A 168 -13.33 -25.06 -22.45
C ASP A 168 -14.57 -24.75 -23.29
N ASP A 169 -15.68 -24.35 -22.65
CA ASP A 169 -16.93 -23.95 -23.32
C ASP A 169 -16.74 -22.72 -24.21
N ASN A 170 -16.03 -21.69 -23.74
CA ASN A 170 -15.76 -20.49 -24.54
C ASN A 170 -14.79 -20.77 -25.68
N ILE A 171 -13.73 -21.56 -25.44
CA ILE A 171 -12.78 -21.96 -26.48
C ILE A 171 -13.51 -22.76 -27.56
N GLN A 172 -14.42 -23.66 -27.16
CA GLN A 172 -15.23 -24.44 -28.09
C GLN A 172 -16.20 -23.56 -28.88
N ALA A 173 -16.94 -22.66 -28.23
CA ALA A 173 -17.86 -21.74 -28.89
C ALA A 173 -17.16 -20.83 -29.91
N LEU A 174 -15.94 -20.39 -29.58
CA LEU A 174 -15.13 -19.56 -30.45
C LEU A 174 -14.58 -20.36 -31.65
N GLY A 175 -14.17 -21.61 -31.43
CA GLY A 175 -13.80 -22.55 -32.48
C GLY A 175 -14.96 -22.84 -33.44
N SER A 176 -16.15 -23.14 -32.91
CA SER A 176 -17.36 -23.36 -33.73
C SER A 176 -17.74 -22.12 -34.55
N SER A 177 -17.66 -20.93 -33.95
CA SER A 177 -17.93 -19.68 -34.66
C SER A 177 -16.96 -19.45 -35.83
N MET A 178 -15.68 -19.79 -35.66
CA MET A 178 -14.70 -19.71 -36.75
C MET A 178 -14.98 -20.72 -37.87
N ASP A 179 -15.38 -21.94 -37.53
CA ASP A 179 -15.77 -22.96 -38.51
C ASP A 179 -17.00 -22.51 -39.32
N GLU A 180 -18.03 -21.97 -38.66
CA GLU A 180 -19.21 -21.42 -39.33
C GLU A 180 -18.86 -20.25 -40.26
N LEU A 181 -17.96 -19.35 -39.84
CA LEU A 181 -17.49 -18.23 -40.66
C LEU A 181 -16.73 -18.71 -41.90
N GLN A 182 -15.87 -19.73 -41.76
CA GLN A 182 -15.17 -20.32 -42.90
C GLN A 182 -16.15 -20.95 -43.90
N LYS A 183 -17.16 -21.69 -43.41
CA LYS A 183 -18.21 -22.27 -44.27
C LYS A 183 -19.00 -21.17 -44.99
N LEU A 184 -19.42 -20.13 -44.28
CA LEU A 184 -20.14 -19.00 -44.87
C LEU A 184 -19.31 -18.32 -45.95
N SER A 185 -18.03 -18.07 -45.68
CA SER A 185 -17.10 -17.48 -46.64
C SER A 185 -16.92 -18.34 -47.89
N ALA A 186 -16.80 -19.66 -47.72
CA ALA A 186 -16.73 -20.59 -48.83
C ALA A 186 -18.01 -20.58 -49.68
N GLU A 187 -19.19 -20.53 -49.06
CA GLU A 187 -20.47 -20.45 -49.77
C GLU A 187 -20.66 -19.09 -50.47
N LEU A 188 -20.26 -17.98 -49.85
CA LEU A 188 -20.25 -16.65 -50.49
C LEU A 188 -19.32 -16.61 -51.70
N THR A 189 -18.13 -17.20 -51.58
CA THR A 189 -17.17 -17.32 -52.69
C THR A 189 -17.79 -18.12 -53.84
N LYS A 190 -18.42 -19.27 -53.56
CA LYS A 190 -19.13 -20.07 -54.58
C LYS A 190 -20.28 -19.31 -55.23
N ALA A 191 -21.07 -18.56 -54.44
CA ALA A 191 -22.18 -17.76 -54.95
C ALA A 191 -21.67 -16.65 -55.88
N SER A 192 -20.62 -15.93 -55.48
CA SER A 192 -20.00 -14.89 -56.32
C SER A 192 -19.47 -15.45 -57.64
N ALA A 193 -18.78 -16.59 -57.61
CA ALA A 193 -18.23 -17.26 -58.78
C ALA A 193 -19.31 -17.73 -59.77
N ARG A 194 -20.54 -17.98 -59.31
CA ARG A 194 -21.69 -18.31 -60.16
C ARG A 194 -22.39 -17.06 -60.72
N LEU A 195 -22.42 -15.97 -59.96
CA LEU A 195 -23.11 -14.73 -60.33
C LEU A 195 -22.33 -13.91 -61.37
N VAL A 196 -20.99 -13.84 -61.25
CA VAL A 196 -20.14 -13.10 -62.19
C VAL A 196 -20.36 -13.50 -63.66
N PRO A 197 -20.29 -14.79 -64.06
CA PRO A 197 -20.50 -15.17 -65.46
C PRO A 197 -21.94 -14.98 -65.93
N LEU A 198 -22.94 -15.04 -65.03
CA LEU A 198 -24.33 -14.72 -65.38
C LEU A 198 -24.49 -13.22 -65.68
N LEU A 199 -23.86 -12.35 -64.90
CA LEU A 199 -23.83 -10.91 -65.12
C LEU A 199 -23.10 -10.55 -66.40
N ASP A 200 -21.92 -11.14 -66.65
CA ASP A 200 -21.16 -10.92 -67.89
C ASP A 200 -21.96 -11.34 -69.13
N ASN A 201 -22.67 -12.49 -69.06
CA ASN A 201 -23.49 -12.95 -70.17
C ASN A 201 -24.75 -12.08 -70.35
N ALA A 202 -25.35 -11.60 -69.27
CA ALA A 202 -26.48 -10.67 -69.33
C ALA A 202 -26.06 -9.32 -69.92
N ASP A 203 -24.90 -8.79 -69.51
CA ASP A 203 -24.33 -7.55 -70.03
C ASP A 203 -24.00 -7.64 -71.53
N LYS A 204 -23.37 -8.74 -71.97
CA LYS A 204 -23.14 -9.05 -73.39
C LYS A 204 -24.44 -9.19 -74.19
N THR A 205 -25.46 -9.81 -73.59
CA THR A 205 -26.77 -9.95 -74.23
C THR A 205 -27.42 -8.58 -74.38
N LEU A 206 -27.41 -7.75 -73.33
CA LEU A 206 -27.96 -6.40 -73.38
C LEU A 206 -27.27 -5.51 -74.41
N THR A 207 -25.95 -5.52 -74.46
CA THR A 207 -25.18 -4.75 -75.46
C THR A 207 -25.46 -5.22 -76.89
N THR A 208 -25.62 -6.53 -77.10
CA THR A 208 -26.00 -7.08 -78.42
C THR A 208 -27.43 -6.69 -78.82
N TYR A 209 -28.38 -6.69 -77.87
CA TYR A 209 -29.77 -6.33 -78.12
C TYR A 209 -30.01 -4.81 -78.25
N ASP A 210 -29.23 -3.99 -77.53
CA ASP A 210 -29.22 -2.52 -77.66
C ASP A 210 -28.76 -2.11 -79.07
N GLN A 211 -27.75 -2.79 -79.62
CA GLN A 211 -27.31 -2.62 -81.01
C GLN A 211 -28.33 -3.09 -82.06
N LEU A 212 -29.27 -3.97 -81.70
CA LEU A 212 -30.31 -4.53 -82.58
C LEU A 212 -31.63 -3.72 -82.57
N GLY A 213 -31.78 -2.74 -81.67
CA GLY A 213 -32.53 -1.53 -81.98
C GLY A 213 -33.95 -1.34 -81.44
N LYS A 214 -34.55 -2.17 -80.57
CA LYS A 214 -35.79 -1.77 -79.84
C LYS A 214 -35.97 -2.43 -78.46
N ASN A 215 -36.17 -1.58 -77.45
CA ASN A 215 -36.85 -1.82 -76.17
C ASN A 215 -36.26 -2.88 -75.21
N VAL A 216 -34.97 -2.78 -74.88
CA VAL A 216 -34.55 -3.22 -73.54
C VAL A 216 -35.03 -2.14 -72.57
N ASP A 217 -36.01 -2.47 -71.73
CA ASP A 217 -36.57 -1.53 -70.76
C ASP A 217 -35.49 -1.06 -69.77
N SER A 218 -35.47 0.23 -69.46
CA SER A 218 -34.56 0.87 -68.48
C SER A 218 -34.46 0.13 -67.15
N ARG A 219 -35.52 -0.61 -66.79
CA ARG A 219 -35.59 -1.48 -65.61
C ARG A 219 -34.60 -2.64 -65.64
N MET A 220 -34.32 -3.21 -66.81
CA MET A 220 -33.37 -4.33 -66.95
C MET A 220 -31.93 -3.86 -66.74
N THR A 221 -31.56 -2.72 -67.31
CA THR A 221 -30.25 -2.09 -67.08
C THR A 221 -30.09 -1.71 -65.61
N ALA A 222 -31.10 -1.09 -65.01
CA ALA A 222 -31.09 -0.76 -63.58
C ALA A 222 -30.99 -2.02 -62.69
N PHE A 223 -31.66 -3.12 -63.06
CA PHE A 223 -31.54 -4.39 -62.34
C PHE A 223 -30.14 -4.98 -62.43
N LEU A 224 -29.49 -4.96 -63.60
CA LEU A 224 -28.12 -5.43 -63.76
C LEU A 224 -27.11 -4.55 -63.04
N ASP A 225 -27.26 -3.23 -63.08
CA ASP A 225 -26.43 -2.30 -62.32
C ASP A 225 -26.58 -2.53 -60.81
N GLN A 226 -27.81 -2.69 -60.32
CA GLN A 226 -28.07 -2.99 -58.92
C GLN A 226 -27.51 -4.36 -58.51
N THR A 227 -27.60 -5.37 -59.39
CA THR A 227 -27.06 -6.71 -59.12
C THR A 227 -25.53 -6.69 -59.16
N SER A 228 -24.90 -5.99 -60.10
CA SER A 228 -23.45 -5.77 -60.18
C SER A 228 -22.93 -5.02 -58.96
N GLY A 229 -23.63 -3.96 -58.53
CA GLY A 229 -23.32 -3.27 -57.28
C GLY A 229 -23.45 -4.17 -56.06
N THR A 230 -24.44 -5.06 -56.03
CA THR A 230 -24.61 -6.04 -54.94
C THR A 230 -23.47 -7.05 -54.93
N VAL A 231 -23.05 -7.56 -56.10
CA VAL A 231 -21.91 -8.50 -56.21
C VAL A 231 -20.61 -7.85 -55.75
N LYS A 232 -20.31 -6.62 -56.17
CA LYS A 232 -19.14 -5.87 -55.68
C LYS A 232 -19.19 -5.65 -54.16
N THR A 233 -20.38 -5.40 -53.62
CA THR A 233 -20.57 -5.25 -52.16
C THR A 233 -20.30 -6.56 -51.43
N ILE A 234 -20.77 -7.69 -51.96
CA ILE A 234 -20.53 -9.03 -51.40
C ILE A 234 -19.04 -9.38 -51.48
N GLU A 235 -18.39 -9.11 -52.61
CA GLU A 235 -16.96 -9.37 -52.80
C GLU A 235 -16.12 -8.57 -51.80
N LYS A 236 -16.42 -7.27 -51.65
CA LYS A 236 -15.78 -6.42 -50.65
C LYS A 236 -16.03 -6.91 -49.22
N ALA A 237 -17.27 -7.24 -48.87
CA ALA A 237 -17.60 -7.76 -47.55
C ALA A 237 -16.88 -9.08 -47.25
N THR A 238 -16.71 -9.95 -48.26
CA THR A 238 -15.97 -11.22 -48.11
C THR A 238 -14.48 -10.96 -47.83
N VAL A 239 -13.87 -10.01 -48.54
CA VAL A 239 -12.47 -9.61 -48.30
C VAL A 239 -12.30 -8.96 -46.93
N ASP A 240 -13.20 -8.07 -46.54
CA ASP A 240 -13.17 -7.37 -45.25
C ASP A 240 -13.35 -8.36 -44.09
N VAL A 241 -14.26 -9.33 -44.21
CA VAL A 241 -14.45 -10.40 -43.22
C VAL A 241 -13.17 -11.23 -43.08
N TYR A 242 -12.53 -11.64 -44.17
CA TYR A 242 -11.27 -12.38 -44.12
C TYR A 242 -10.14 -11.59 -43.43
N ALA A 243 -10.02 -10.30 -43.75
CA ALA A 243 -9.02 -9.42 -43.16
C ALA A 243 -9.24 -9.27 -41.65
N GLU A 244 -10.48 -9.05 -41.22
CA GLU A 244 -10.81 -8.89 -39.80
C GLU A 244 -10.70 -10.20 -39.03
N MET A 245 -11.02 -11.34 -39.65
CA MET A 245 -10.82 -12.66 -39.07
C MET A 245 -9.34 -12.97 -38.85
N THR A 246 -8.48 -12.56 -39.79
CA THR A 246 -7.01 -12.70 -39.66
C THR A 246 -6.47 -11.86 -38.51
N LYS A 247 -6.91 -10.61 -38.38
CA LYS A 247 -6.54 -9.75 -37.24
C LYS A 247 -7.02 -10.34 -35.92
N THR A 248 -8.28 -10.78 -35.86
CA THR A 248 -8.86 -11.37 -34.65
C THR A 248 -8.09 -12.61 -34.23
N SER A 249 -7.75 -13.49 -35.18
CA SER A 249 -6.91 -14.67 -34.92
C SER A 249 -5.54 -14.28 -34.35
N GLN A 250 -4.89 -13.28 -34.93
CA GLN A 250 -3.60 -12.78 -34.43
C GLN A 250 -3.72 -12.20 -33.01
N SER A 251 -4.78 -11.45 -32.71
CA SER A 251 -5.04 -10.91 -31.37
C SER A 251 -5.31 -12.02 -30.35
N ILE A 252 -6.01 -13.09 -30.73
CA ILE A 252 -6.23 -14.27 -29.88
C ILE A 252 -4.90 -14.96 -29.57
N TYR A 253 -4.04 -15.16 -30.56
CA TYR A 253 -2.72 -15.75 -30.33
C TYR A 253 -1.85 -14.91 -29.38
N GLN A 254 -1.81 -13.59 -29.58
CA GLN A 254 -1.06 -12.68 -28.71
C GLN A 254 -1.60 -12.67 -27.28
N THR A 255 -2.93 -12.69 -27.14
CA THR A 255 -3.60 -12.72 -25.83
C THR A 255 -3.33 -14.05 -25.12
N SER A 256 -3.40 -15.17 -25.85
CA SER A 256 -3.09 -16.50 -25.33
C SER A 256 -1.63 -16.60 -24.87
N GLU A 257 -0.69 -16.05 -25.64
CA GLU A 257 0.72 -16.02 -25.24
C GLU A 257 0.93 -15.18 -23.96
N ALA A 258 0.28 -14.02 -23.86
CA ALA A 258 0.34 -13.17 -22.67
C ALA A 258 -0.27 -13.86 -21.44
N ALA A 259 -1.42 -14.53 -21.62
CA ALA A 259 -2.07 -15.30 -20.57
C ALA A 259 -1.17 -16.47 -20.10
N GLN A 260 -0.56 -17.21 -21.02
CA GLN A 260 0.35 -18.30 -20.68
C GLN A 260 1.59 -17.80 -19.92
N LYS A 261 2.17 -16.66 -20.33
CA LYS A 261 3.28 -16.01 -19.60
C LYS A 261 2.87 -15.56 -18.21
N MET A 262 1.65 -15.05 -18.05
CA MET A 262 1.10 -14.66 -16.76
C MET A 262 0.93 -15.87 -15.84
N VAL A 263 0.29 -16.94 -16.31
CA VAL A 263 0.12 -18.20 -15.55
C VAL A 263 1.48 -18.77 -15.15
N ASN A 264 2.45 -18.80 -16.06
CA ASN A 264 3.80 -19.28 -15.75
C ASN A 264 4.50 -18.40 -14.70
N THR A 265 4.32 -17.07 -14.76
CA THR A 265 4.86 -16.15 -13.76
C THR A 265 4.18 -16.33 -12.41
N ALA A 266 2.85 -16.48 -12.38
CA ALA A 266 2.08 -16.75 -11.18
C ALA A 266 2.53 -18.05 -10.51
N ASN A 267 2.65 -19.14 -11.29
CA ASN A 267 3.15 -20.41 -10.79
C ASN A 267 4.58 -20.28 -10.23
N LYS A 268 5.48 -19.53 -10.88
CA LYS A 268 6.82 -19.28 -10.34
C LYS A 268 6.80 -18.50 -9.03
N ILE A 269 5.91 -17.53 -8.87
CA ILE A 269 5.78 -16.77 -7.61
C ILE A 269 5.23 -17.67 -6.51
N VAL A 270 4.24 -18.50 -6.83
CA VAL A 270 3.68 -19.49 -5.90
C VAL A 270 4.76 -20.51 -5.52
N ASP A 271 5.50 -21.07 -6.47
CA ASP A 271 6.58 -22.03 -6.21
C ASP A 271 7.74 -21.42 -5.42
N ALA A 272 8.14 -20.18 -5.75
CA ALA A 272 9.21 -19.48 -5.03
C ALA A 272 8.83 -19.19 -3.56
N ASN A 273 7.54 -19.00 -3.27
CA ASN A 273 7.06 -18.70 -1.94
C ASN A 273 6.42 -19.91 -1.23
N SER A 274 6.14 -21.01 -1.92
CA SER A 274 5.49 -22.19 -1.33
C SER A 274 6.37 -22.85 -0.29
N GLY A 275 7.70 -22.81 -0.46
CA GLY A 275 8.67 -23.21 0.56
C GLY A 275 8.59 -22.32 1.80
N ALA A 276 8.67 -20.99 1.65
CA ALA A 276 8.59 -20.06 2.77
C ALA A 276 7.23 -20.08 3.49
N ILE A 277 6.13 -20.21 2.74
CA ILE A 277 4.77 -20.33 3.28
C ILE A 277 4.59 -21.70 3.95
N GLY A 278 5.11 -22.77 3.35
CA GLY A 278 5.12 -24.11 3.91
C GLY A 278 5.92 -24.18 5.21
N ASP A 279 7.11 -23.60 5.25
CA ASP A 279 7.98 -23.56 6.44
C ASP A 279 7.36 -22.70 7.55
N PHE A 280 6.78 -21.54 7.21
CA PHE A 280 6.07 -20.72 8.19
C PHE A 280 4.84 -21.42 8.77
N THR A 281 4.04 -22.09 7.93
CA THR A 281 2.82 -22.78 8.38
C THR A 281 3.10 -24.09 9.11
N SER A 282 4.16 -24.81 8.73
CA SER A 282 4.52 -26.11 9.31
C SER A 282 5.49 -26.03 10.50
N SER A 283 6.31 -24.99 10.58
CA SER A 283 7.34 -24.84 11.62
C SER A 283 7.12 -23.56 12.43
N GLY A 284 6.95 -22.42 11.74
CA GLY A 284 6.76 -21.12 12.40
C GLY A 284 5.51 -21.04 13.27
N LEU A 285 4.38 -21.62 12.86
CA LEU A 285 3.17 -21.67 13.68
C LEU A 285 3.32 -22.56 14.91
N TYR A 286 4.10 -23.63 14.82
CA TYR A 286 4.39 -24.50 15.96
C TYR A 286 5.36 -23.83 16.94
N GLU A 287 6.38 -23.13 16.44
CA GLU A 287 7.31 -22.34 17.25
C GLU A 287 6.63 -21.16 17.94
N LEU A 288 5.68 -20.49 17.28
CA LEU A 288 4.83 -19.48 17.92
C LEU A 288 3.97 -20.10 19.02
N THR A 289 3.40 -21.28 18.79
CA THR A 289 2.61 -22.00 19.80
C THR A 289 3.48 -22.40 21.00
N TYR A 290 4.72 -22.82 20.75
CA TYR A 290 5.68 -23.16 21.80
C TYR A 290 6.09 -21.93 22.62
N LEU A 291 6.38 -20.81 21.96
CA LEU A 291 6.66 -19.53 22.61
C LEU A 291 5.51 -19.08 23.51
N PHE A 292 4.26 -19.26 23.08
CA PHE A 292 3.09 -18.96 23.92
C PHE A 292 2.97 -19.88 25.13
N GLN A 293 3.36 -21.16 25.02
CA GLN A 293 3.42 -22.06 26.17
C GLN A 293 4.55 -21.68 27.14
N GLU A 294 5.72 -21.31 26.62
CA GLU A 294 6.87 -20.86 27.40
C GLU A 294 6.60 -19.54 28.13
N LEU A 295 5.94 -18.59 27.47
CA LEU A 295 5.51 -17.33 28.08
C LEU A 295 4.50 -17.56 29.21
N ARG A 296 3.56 -18.49 29.04
CA ARG A 296 2.64 -18.88 30.14
C ARG A 296 3.38 -19.52 31.31
N GLY A 297 4.38 -20.36 31.03
CA GLY A 297 5.24 -20.96 32.05
C GLY A 297 6.05 -19.89 32.81
N LEU A 298 6.61 -18.93 32.09
CA LEU A 298 7.36 -17.81 32.66
C LEU A 298 6.48 -16.91 33.53
N ILE A 299 5.27 -16.59 33.08
CA ILE A 299 4.28 -15.82 33.87
C ILE A 299 3.89 -16.58 35.14
N SER A 300 3.69 -17.90 35.06
CA SER A 300 3.38 -18.73 36.23
C SER A 300 4.53 -18.73 37.25
N ASN A 301 5.77 -18.84 36.78
CA ASN A 301 6.96 -18.77 37.63
C ASN A 301 7.18 -17.37 38.22
N LEU A 302 6.89 -16.31 37.47
CA LEU A 302 6.95 -14.93 37.98
C LEU A 302 5.86 -14.67 39.01
N ASN A 303 4.66 -15.22 38.85
CA ASN A 303 3.61 -15.16 39.88
C ASN A 303 4.02 -15.90 41.14
N LEU A 304 4.62 -17.08 41.03
CA LEU A 304 5.18 -17.82 42.18
C LEU A 304 6.32 -17.06 42.86
N LEU A 305 7.16 -16.37 42.09
CA LEU A 305 8.24 -15.54 42.61
C LEU A 305 7.69 -14.30 43.33
N ALA A 306 6.70 -13.63 42.73
CA ALA A 306 6.01 -12.49 43.32
C ALA A 306 5.27 -12.89 44.61
N GLU A 307 4.60 -14.03 44.62
CA GLU A 307 3.88 -14.55 45.78
C GLU A 307 4.84 -15.00 46.89
N ARG A 308 6.03 -15.52 46.56
CA ARG A 308 7.10 -15.77 47.54
C ARG A 308 7.70 -14.48 48.08
N LEU A 309 7.86 -13.46 47.25
CA LEU A 309 8.33 -12.13 47.66
C LEU A 309 7.32 -11.45 48.60
N GLU A 310 6.03 -11.62 48.32
CA GLU A 310 4.93 -11.08 49.12
C GLU A 310 4.79 -11.78 50.48
N ARG A 311 4.99 -13.10 50.52
CA ARG A 311 4.92 -13.88 51.77
C ARG A 311 6.18 -13.80 52.64
N GLY A 312 7.33 -13.38 52.10
CA GLY A 312 8.60 -13.36 52.84
C GLY A 312 9.64 -12.37 52.28
N PRO A 313 9.37 -11.06 52.27
CA PRO A 313 10.27 -10.06 51.67
C PRO A 313 11.62 -9.98 52.39
N THR A 314 11.65 -10.28 53.68
CA THR A 314 12.85 -10.23 54.52
C THR A 314 13.83 -11.38 54.26
N GLU A 315 13.35 -12.56 53.87
CA GLU A 315 14.20 -13.73 53.65
C GLU A 315 15.02 -13.61 52.36
N PHE A 316 14.44 -12.96 51.34
CA PHE A 316 15.10 -12.68 50.06
C PHE A 316 16.10 -11.51 50.13
N LEU A 317 15.78 -10.46 50.88
CA LEU A 317 16.64 -9.27 51.01
C LEU A 317 17.77 -9.43 52.03
N PHE A 318 17.59 -10.26 53.06
CA PHE A 318 18.55 -10.38 54.16
C PHE A 318 19.27 -11.73 54.25
N GLY A 319 18.98 -12.68 53.35
CA GLY A 319 19.71 -13.95 53.24
C GLY A 319 19.77 -14.72 54.56
N GLY A 320 18.74 -15.51 54.84
CA GLY A 320 18.60 -16.45 55.98
C GLY A 320 19.74 -16.47 57.01
N THR A 321 19.52 -15.83 58.15
CA THR A 321 20.45 -15.83 59.28
C THR A 321 20.44 -17.13 60.08
N ALA A 322 21.66 -17.66 60.28
CA ALA A 322 22.23 -18.12 61.54
C ALA A 322 21.64 -19.35 62.27
N ASN A 323 22.45 -20.42 62.23
CA ASN A 323 22.65 -21.53 63.16
C ASN A 323 22.11 -21.35 64.61
N GLY A 324 21.37 -22.35 65.09
CA GLY A 324 21.33 -22.73 66.51
C GLY A 324 22.17 -23.98 66.74
N VAL A 325 23.31 -23.85 67.42
CA VAL A 325 24.12 -24.98 67.90
C VAL A 325 23.50 -25.50 69.19
N GLN A 326 23.20 -26.80 69.26
CA GLN A 326 22.82 -27.46 70.51
C GLN A 326 24.07 -27.59 71.40
N VAL A 327 24.00 -27.06 72.61
CA VAL A 327 24.97 -27.33 73.67
C VAL A 327 24.40 -28.48 74.50
N GLU A 328 25.11 -29.60 74.49
CA GLU A 328 24.84 -30.78 75.32
C GLU A 328 25.44 -30.53 76.72
N GLU A 329 24.62 -30.63 77.77
CA GLU A 329 25.06 -30.72 79.17
C GLU A 329 25.17 -32.20 79.59
#